data_AF-A0A7C2JF63-F1
#
_entry.id   AF-A0A7C2JF63-F1
#
_cell.length_a   1.000
_cell.length_b   1.000
_cell.length_c   1.000
_cell.angle_alpha   90.00
_cell.angle_beta   90.00
_cell.angle_gamma   90.00
#
_symmetry.space_group_name_H-M   'P 1'
#
loop_
_entity.id
_entity.type
_entity.pdbx_description
1 polymer ?
#
loop_
_entity_poly.entity_id
_entity_poly.type
_entity_poly.pdbx_seq_one_letter_code
_entity_poly.pdbx_strand_id
1 'polypeptide(L)'
;MYVSDLDGTLLRPDATLSDYARRELTGLLERGLAFTVATARGLPGIREALGDLPLTLPVIAINGAFISDYRTGRHHVIRDIAPSLAEETMAA
;
A
#
# COMPACT_ATOMS: atom_id res chain seq x y z
N MET A 1 10.78 -7.65 -9.74
CA MET A 1 9.99 -6.84 -8.78
C MET A 1 8.52 -7.08 -9.08
N TYR A 2 7.70 -7.26 -8.06
CA TYR A 2 6.26 -7.44 -8.17
C TYR A 2 5.53 -6.32 -7.44
N VAL A 3 4.46 -5.82 -8.05
CA VAL A 3 3.58 -4.80 -7.47
C VAL A 3 2.16 -5.35 -7.55
N SER A 4 1.49 -5.42 -6.41
CA SER A 4 0.11 -5.89 -6.34
C SER A 4 -0.81 -4.77 -5.89
N ASP A 5 -2.01 -4.72 -6.44
CA ASP A 5 -3.12 -4.07 -5.75
C ASP A 5 -3.55 -4.88 -4.52
N LEU A 6 -4.32 -4.25 -3.63
CA LEU A 6 -4.88 -4.87 -2.44
C LEU A 6 -6.30 -5.38 -2.68
N ASP A 7 -7.27 -4.47 -2.76
CA ASP A 7 -8.69 -4.79 -2.75
C ASP A 7 -9.11 -5.49 -4.05
N GLY A 8 -9.69 -6.69 -3.94
CA GLY A 8 -10.07 -7.49 -5.11
C GLY A 8 -8.89 -8.13 -5.86
N THR A 9 -7.66 -8.01 -5.35
CA THR A 9 -6.46 -8.62 -5.94
C THR A 9 -5.74 -9.52 -4.92
N LEU A 10 -5.03 -8.91 -3.96
CA LEU A 10 -4.28 -9.65 -2.94
C LEU A 10 -5.14 -9.99 -1.73
N LEU A 11 -6.03 -9.07 -1.35
CA LEU A 11 -6.93 -9.23 -0.23
C LEU A 11 -8.17 -10.02 -0.65
N ARG A 12 -8.70 -10.78 0.29
CA ARG A 12 -9.99 -11.44 0.16
C ARG A 12 -11.13 -10.41 0.12
N PRO A 13 -12.36 -10.81 -0.29
CA PRO A 13 -13.50 -9.90 -0.29
C PRO A 13 -13.84 -9.26 1.06
N ASP A 14 -13.39 -9.87 2.17
CA ASP A 14 -13.52 -9.34 3.53
C ASP A 14 -12.40 -8.34 3.91
N ALA A 15 -11.64 -7.85 2.93
CA ALA A 15 -10.54 -6.91 3.12
C ALA A 15 -9.36 -7.45 3.96
N THR A 16 -9.24 -8.78 4.13
CA THR A 16 -8.13 -9.39 4.88
C THR A 16 -7.18 -10.19 4.00
N LEU A 17 -5.93 -10.29 4.43
CA LEU A 17 -4.93 -11.17 3.81
C LEU A 17 -5.16 -12.61 4.31
N SER A 18 -5.20 -13.61 3.42
CA SER A 18 -5.33 -15.02 3.84
C SER A 18 -4.10 -15.52 4.60
N ASP A 19 -4.31 -16.46 5.53
CA ASP A 19 -3.20 -17.09 6.25
C ASP A 19 -2.22 -17.78 5.30
N TYR A 20 -2.75 -18.39 4.24
CA TYR A 20 -1.97 -18.93 3.14
C TYR A 20 -1.10 -17.85 2.49
N ALA A 21 -1.71 -16.75 2.01
CA ALA A 21 -0.97 -15.68 1.35
C ALA A 21 0.06 -15.04 2.29
N ARG A 22 -0.30 -14.81 3.56
CA ARG A 22 0.62 -14.29 4.59
C ARG A 22 1.83 -15.20 4.73
N ARG A 23 1.63 -16.52 4.93
CA ARG A 23 2.73 -17.46 5.11
C ARG A 23 3.65 -17.52 3.89
N GLU A 24 3.07 -17.71 2.69
CA GLU A 24 3.87 -17.84 1.48
C GLU A 24 4.60 -16.53 1.13
N LEU A 25 3.93 -15.39 1.30
CA LEU A 25 4.51 -14.07 1.02
C LEU A 25 5.61 -13.74 2.03
N THR A 26 5.44 -14.01 3.32
CA THR A 26 6.50 -13.84 4.33
C THR A 26 7.74 -14.64 3.93
N GLY A 27 7.59 -15.94 3.63
CA GLY A 27 8.73 -16.77 3.23
C GLY A 27 9.40 -16.31 1.93
N LEU A 28 8.63 -15.74 0.98
CA LEU A 28 9.18 -15.12 -0.22
C LEU A 28 9.96 -13.84 0.09
N LEU A 29 9.42 -12.96 0.94
CA LEU A 29 10.05 -11.71 1.35
C LEU A 29 11.36 -11.96 2.10
N GLU A 30 11.39 -12.94 2.99
CA GLU A 30 12.59 -13.35 3.74
C GLU A 30 13.70 -13.88 2.81
N ARG A 31 13.34 -14.46 1.67
CA ARG A 31 14.29 -14.88 0.61
C ARG A 31 14.68 -13.73 -0.34
N GLY A 32 14.28 -12.50 -0.04
CA GLY A 32 14.65 -11.32 -0.81
C GLY A 32 13.73 -11.02 -2.00
N LEU A 33 12.49 -11.52 -2.02
CA LEU A 33 11.52 -11.11 -3.04
C LEU A 33 11.30 -9.60 -3.00
N ALA A 34 11.63 -8.92 -4.09
CA ALA A 34 11.29 -7.52 -4.29
C ALA A 34 9.79 -7.37 -4.58
N PHE A 35 8.99 -7.20 -3.54
CA PHE A 35 7.53 -7.07 -3.59
C PHE A 35 7.06 -5.78 -2.88
N THR A 36 6.02 -5.14 -3.43
CA THR A 36 5.31 -4.02 -2.78
C THR A 36 3.84 -3.96 -3.24
N VAL A 37 3.09 -3.03 -2.68
CA VAL A 37 1.67 -2.80 -3.00
C VAL A 37 1.40 -1.40 -3.54
N ALA A 38 0.41 -1.30 -4.42
CA ALA A 38 -0.13 -0.04 -4.94
C ALA A 38 -1.64 -0.02 -4.80
N THR A 39 -2.18 0.93 -4.03
CA THR A 39 -3.59 0.89 -3.64
C THR A 39 -4.19 2.28 -3.42
N ALA A 40 -5.51 2.37 -3.47
CA ALA A 40 -6.27 3.54 -3.05
C ALA A 40 -6.20 3.79 -1.54
N ARG A 41 -5.88 2.77 -0.72
CA ARG A 41 -5.78 2.93 0.73
C ARG A 41 -4.64 3.88 1.12
N GLY A 42 -4.83 4.60 2.22
CA GLY A 42 -3.75 5.29 2.92
C GLY A 42 -2.87 4.31 3.71
N LEU A 43 -1.70 4.79 4.18
CA LEU A 43 -0.76 3.96 4.93
C LEU A 43 -1.38 3.22 6.14
N PRO A 44 -2.29 3.82 6.95
CA PRO A 44 -2.97 3.09 8.02
C PRO A 44 -3.73 1.86 7.53
N GLY A 45 -4.52 1.99 6.46
CA GLY A 45 -5.29 0.88 5.89
C GLY A 45 -4.42 -0.19 5.23
N ILE A 46 -3.25 0.18 4.72
CA ILE A 46 -2.23 -0.78 4.25
C ILE A 46 -1.66 -1.56 5.43
N ARG A 47 -1.34 -0.88 6.54
CA ARG A 47 -0.80 -1.52 7.75
C ARG A 47 -1.82 -2.43 8.43
N GLU A 48 -3.09 -2.04 8.45
CA GLU A 48 -4.17 -2.89 8.95
C GLU A 48 -4.27 -4.19 8.15
N ALA A 49 -4.23 -4.12 6.82
CA ALA A 49 -4.37 -5.30 5.97
C ALA A 49 -3.14 -6.22 5.97
N LEU A 50 -1.94 -5.63 5.93
CA LEU A 50 -0.68 -6.37 5.76
C LEU A 50 0.02 -6.69 7.08
N GLY A 51 -0.25 -5.93 8.15
CA GLY A 51 0.28 -6.15 9.49
C GLY A 51 1.79 -5.98 9.57
N ASP A 52 2.48 -7.06 9.88
CA ASP A 52 3.91 -7.13 10.16
C ASP A 52 4.75 -7.74 9.03
N LEU A 53 4.17 -7.87 7.83
CA LEU A 53 4.92 -8.40 6.67
C LEU A 53 6.24 -7.65 6.49
N PRO A 54 7.37 -8.35 6.29
CA PRO A 54 8.71 -7.75 6.25
C PRO A 54 9.01 -7.08 4.90
N LEU A 55 8.12 -6.17 4.47
CA LEU A 55 8.31 -5.36 3.27
C LEU A 55 9.54 -4.46 3.42
N THR A 56 10.44 -4.56 2.44
CA THR A 56 11.66 -3.73 2.36
C THR A 56 11.51 -2.57 1.37
N LEU A 57 10.55 -2.65 0.45
CA LEU A 57 10.25 -1.61 -0.52
C LEU A 57 9.19 -0.62 0.02
N PRO A 58 9.20 0.64 -0.44
CA PRO A 58 8.13 1.59 -0.15
C PRO A 58 6.79 1.11 -0.73
N VAL A 59 5.69 1.47 -0.08
CA VAL A 59 4.32 1.23 -0.56
C VAL A 59 3.78 2.45 -1.31
N ILE A 60 2.94 2.19 -2.31
CA ILE A 60 2.28 3.21 -3.12
C ILE A 60 0.84 3.36 -2.57
N ALA A 61 0.57 4.49 -1.93
CA ALA A 61 -0.66 4.75 -1.20
C ALA A 61 -1.46 5.88 -1.86
N ILE A 62 -2.78 5.90 -1.60
CA ILE A 62 -3.71 6.91 -2.11
C ILE A 62 -3.58 7.06 -3.63
N ASN A 63 -3.69 5.93 -4.35
CA ASN A 63 -3.57 5.87 -5.81
C ASN A 63 -2.26 6.48 -6.35
N GLY A 64 -1.19 6.46 -5.56
CA GLY A 64 0.12 6.97 -5.95
C GLY A 64 0.39 8.42 -5.59
N ALA A 65 -0.54 9.10 -4.91
CA ALA A 65 -0.26 10.43 -4.33
C ALA A 65 0.90 10.35 -3.30
N PHE A 66 1.07 9.20 -2.66
CA PHE A 66 2.16 8.97 -1.72
C PHE A 66 2.96 7.71 -2.08
N ILE A 67 4.29 7.83 -2.07
CA ILE A 67 5.20 6.68 -1.99
C ILE A 67 5.86 6.76 -0.61
N SER A 68 5.62 5.76 0.24
CA SER A 68 5.96 5.85 1.67
C SER A 68 6.72 4.62 2.13
N ASP A 69 7.72 4.83 2.98
CA ASP A 69 8.38 3.75 3.70
C ASP A 69 7.36 3.02 4.58
N TYR A 70 7.23 1.70 4.39
CA TYR A 70 6.18 0.93 5.05
C TYR A 70 6.32 0.93 6.58
N ARG A 71 7.55 0.87 7.10
CA ARG A 71 7.83 0.69 8.53
C ARG A 71 7.83 2.00 9.31
N THR A 72 8.44 3.04 8.75
CA THR A 72 8.60 4.35 9.39
C THR A 72 7.46 5.30 9.05
N GLY A 73 6.77 5.07 7.93
CA GLY A 73 5.74 5.97 7.42
C GLY A 73 6.27 7.25 6.76
N ARG A 74 7.59 7.40 6.63
CA ARG A 74 8.21 8.53 5.94
C ARG A 74 7.81 8.52 4.47
N HIS A 75 7.28 9.65 3.98
CA HIS A 75 7.01 9.85 2.56
C HIS A 75 8.32 10.09 1.80
N HIS A 76 8.52 9.33 0.73
CA HIS A 76 9.56 9.55 -0.27
C HIS A 76 9.07 10.46 -1.39
N VAL A 77 7.80 10.34 -1.76
CA VAL A 77 7.15 11.16 -2.78
C VAL A 77 5.78 11.60 -2.26
N ILE A 78 5.48 12.87 -2.50
CA ILE A 78 4.18 13.48 -2.29
C ILE A 78 3.77 14.13 -3.63
N ARG A 79 2.56 13.83 -4.08
CA ARG A 79 1.89 14.42 -5.24
C ARG A 79 0.50 14.83 -4.81
N ASP A 80 0.39 16.06 -4.34
CA ASP A 80 -0.85 16.68 -3.90
C ASP A 80 -1.60 17.34 -5.05
N ILE A 81 -2.89 17.53 -4.82
CA ILE A 81 -3.75 18.33 -5.69
C ILE A 81 -3.58 19.78 -5.24
N ALA A 82 -3.37 20.70 -6.19
CA ALA A 82 -3.27 22.12 -5.88
C ALA A 82 -4.53 22.58 -5.12
N PRO A 83 -4.39 23.39 -4.04
CA PRO A 83 -5.53 23.78 -3.20
C PRO A 83 -6.69 24.38 -3.99
N SER A 84 -6.41 25.23 -4.97
CA SER A 84 -7.42 25.84 -5.83
C SER A 84 -8.26 24.82 -6.60
N LEU A 85 -7.65 23.74 -7.09
CA LEU A 85 -8.35 22.68 -7.81
C LEU A 85 -9.17 21.80 -6.85
N ALA A 86 -8.65 21.56 -5.63
CA ALA A 86 -9.40 20.85 -4.60
C ALA A 86 -10.66 21.63 -4.18
N GLU A 87 -10.53 22.95 -3.97
CA GLU A 87 -11.64 23.85 -3.63
C GLU A 87 -12.71 23.87 -4.73
N GLU A 88 -12.32 23.96 -6.00
CA GLU A 88 -13.24 23.92 -7.15
C GLU A 88 -14.04 22.62 -7.18
N THR A 89 -13.38 21.48 -6.95
CA THR A 89 -14.03 20.16 -7.01
C THR A 89 -14.97 19.93 -5.81
N MET A 90 -14.68 20.51 -4.65
CA MET A 90 -15.51 20.39 -3.44
C MET A 90 -16.71 21.33 -3.42
N ALA A 91 -16.70 22.38 -4.24
CA ALA A 91 -17.79 23.34 -4.36
C ALA A 91 -18.90 22.86 -5.33
N ALA A 92 -18.67 21.78 -6.08
CA ALA A 92 -19.60 21.15 -7.02
C ALA A 92 -20.37 20.00 -6.36
#